data_AF-A0A403D7T2-F1
#
_entry.id   AF-A0A403D7T2-F1
#
_cell.length_a   1.000
_cell.length_b   1.000
_cell.length_c   1.000
_cell.angle_alpha   90.00
_cell.angle_beta   90.00
_cell.angle_gamma   90.00
#
_symmetry.space_group_name_H-M   'P 1'
#
loop_
_entity.id
_entity.type
_entity.pdbx_description
1 polymer ?
#
loop_
_entity_poly.entity_id
_entity_poly.type
_entity_poly.pdbx_seq_one_letter_code
_entity_poly.pdbx_strand_id
1 'polypeptide(L)'
;MSIQSLLDYISVFPDIRQQGKVKHKLSDILFLTVCAVIAGADEWQEIEDFGHERLEWLKKYGDFDNGIPVDDTIARVVSNIDSLAFEKMFIEWMQECHEITDGEIIAIDGKTIRGSFDKGKRKGAIHMVSAFSTENGVVLGQVKTEAKSNEITAIPE
;
A
#
# COMPACT_ATOMS: atom_id res chain seq x y z
N MET A 1 -6.71 19.11 13.01
CA MET A 1 -7.33 17.78 13.06
C MET A 1 -6.28 16.81 13.56
N SER A 2 -6.61 15.85 14.42
CA SER A 2 -5.66 14.79 14.75
C SER A 2 -5.60 13.87 13.53
N ILE A 3 -4.48 13.84 12.81
CA ILE A 3 -4.27 12.93 11.68
C ILE A 3 -4.48 11.51 12.19
N GLN A 4 -5.42 10.77 11.58
CA GLN A 4 -5.59 9.36 11.88
C GLN A 4 -4.39 8.56 11.39
N SER A 5 -3.99 7.56 12.16
CA SER A 5 -2.87 6.71 11.79
C SER A 5 -3.26 5.80 10.61
N LEU A 6 -2.27 5.35 9.84
CA LEU A 6 -2.47 4.31 8.82
C LEU A 6 -3.22 3.09 9.39
N LEU A 7 -2.96 2.75 10.65
CA LEU A 7 -3.56 1.60 11.32
C LEU A 7 -5.07 1.79 11.55
N ASP A 8 -5.53 3.01 11.76
CA ASP A 8 -6.96 3.33 11.90
C ASP A 8 -7.70 3.08 10.57
N TYR A 9 -7.10 3.53 9.46
CA TYR A 9 -7.60 3.29 8.10
C TYR A 9 -7.60 1.81 7.72
N ILE A 10 -6.55 1.07 8.07
CA ILE A 10 -6.48 -0.36 7.79
C ILE A 10 -7.48 -1.14 8.66
N SER A 11 -7.72 -0.71 9.91
CA SER A 11 -8.58 -1.45 10.84
C SER A 11 -10.06 -1.50 10.42
N VAL A 12 -10.51 -0.55 9.61
CA VAL A 12 -11.86 -0.56 9.03
C VAL A 12 -11.96 -1.38 7.74
N PHE A 13 -10.83 -1.85 7.21
CA PHE A 13 -10.79 -2.66 6.00
C PHE A 13 -11.46 -4.03 6.23
N PRO A 14 -12.38 -4.46 5.35
CA PRO A 14 -13.16 -5.68 5.58
C PRO A 14 -12.28 -6.93 5.60
N ASP A 15 -12.32 -7.68 6.69
CA ASP A 15 -11.65 -8.97 6.80
C ASP A 15 -12.54 -10.11 6.31
N ILE A 16 -12.39 -10.47 5.04
CA ILE A 16 -13.13 -11.55 4.39
C ILE A 16 -12.65 -12.96 4.77
N ARG A 17 -11.59 -13.07 5.60
CA ARG A 17 -11.06 -14.37 6.02
C ARG A 17 -12.00 -15.05 7.01
N GLN A 18 -11.94 -16.37 7.07
CA GLN A 18 -12.74 -17.16 8.00
C GLN A 18 -12.28 -16.91 9.44
N GLN A 19 -13.01 -16.08 10.20
CA GLN A 19 -12.61 -15.60 11.53
C GLN A 19 -12.21 -16.69 12.52
N GLY A 20 -12.86 -17.86 12.51
CA GLY A 20 -12.49 -19.00 13.37
C GLY A 20 -11.15 -19.69 13.03
N LYS A 21 -10.47 -19.27 11.96
CA LYS A 21 -9.16 -19.77 11.52
C LYS A 21 -8.10 -18.67 11.45
N VAL A 22 -8.41 -17.48 11.97
CA VAL A 22 -7.51 -16.32 11.94
C VAL A 22 -6.79 -16.24 13.27
N LYS A 23 -5.46 -16.24 13.23
CA LYS A 23 -4.60 -16.03 14.40
C LYS A 23 -4.06 -14.60 14.46
N HIS A 24 -3.68 -14.03 13.32
CA HIS A 24 -3.12 -12.68 13.23
C HIS A 24 -4.16 -11.70 12.66
N LYS A 25 -4.33 -10.55 13.33
CA LYS A 25 -5.25 -9.48 12.92
C LYS A 25 -4.90 -9.01 11.51
N LEU A 26 -5.92 -8.70 10.70
CA LEU A 26 -5.68 -8.26 9.32
C LEU A 26 -4.86 -6.96 9.31
N SER A 27 -5.20 -6.05 10.22
CA SER A 27 -4.51 -4.77 10.38
C SER A 27 -3.03 -4.93 10.66
N ASP A 28 -2.65 -5.81 11.60
CA ASP A 28 -1.25 -6.07 11.93
C ASP A 28 -0.46 -6.60 10.72
N ILE A 29 -1.05 -7.50 9.92
CA ILE A 29 -0.39 -8.07 8.74
C ILE A 29 -0.17 -6.99 7.67
N LEU A 30 -1.20 -6.19 7.39
CA LEU A 30 -1.11 -5.13 6.38
C LEU A 30 -0.16 -4.02 6.82
N PHE A 31 -0.20 -3.62 8.09
CA PHE A 31 0.72 -2.65 8.66
C PHE A 31 2.17 -3.14 8.59
N LEU A 32 2.44 -4.38 9.00
CA LEU A 32 3.75 -5.02 8.86
C LEU A 32 4.24 -4.98 7.42
N THR A 33 3.39 -5.38 6.48
CA THR A 33 3.73 -5.44 5.04
C THR A 33 4.11 -4.06 4.53
N VAL A 34 3.32 -3.02 4.82
CA VAL A 34 3.61 -1.66 4.39
C VAL A 34 4.93 -1.16 4.97
N CYS A 35 5.15 -1.34 6.27
CA CYS A 35 6.39 -0.92 6.92
C CYS A 35 7.63 -1.63 6.36
N ALA A 36 7.56 -2.93 6.14
CA ALA A 36 8.65 -3.72 5.60
C ALA A 36 8.98 -3.31 4.16
N VAL A 37 7.96 -3.13 3.30
CA VAL A 37 8.16 -2.72 1.90
C VAL A 37 8.76 -1.31 1.82
N ILE A 38 8.30 -0.37 2.67
CA ILE A 38 8.92 0.97 2.75
C ILE A 38 10.38 0.88 3.22
N ALA A 39 10.68 -0.05 4.13
CA ALA A 39 12.05 -0.33 4.58
C ALA A 39 12.91 -1.07 3.54
N GLY A 40 12.35 -1.44 2.39
CA GLY A 40 13.05 -2.03 1.26
C GLY A 40 12.94 -3.55 1.14
N ALA A 41 12.00 -4.20 1.85
CA ALA A 41 11.71 -5.62 1.64
C ALA A 41 11.00 -5.82 0.28
N ASP A 42 11.59 -6.66 -0.56
CA ASP A 42 11.09 -7.05 -1.89
C ASP A 42 10.49 -8.47 -1.89
N GLU A 43 10.77 -9.30 -0.86
CA GLU A 43 10.29 -10.69 -0.73
C GLU A 43 9.48 -10.96 0.55
N TRP A 44 8.62 -12.00 0.53
CA TRP A 44 7.78 -12.36 1.69
C TRP A 44 8.59 -12.75 2.93
N GLN A 45 9.70 -13.48 2.73
CA GLN A 45 10.63 -13.86 3.79
C GLN A 45 11.26 -12.60 4.44
N GLU A 46 11.61 -11.60 3.63
CA GLU A 46 12.18 -10.34 4.13
C GLU A 46 11.16 -9.54 4.97
N ILE A 47 9.87 -9.63 4.65
CA ILE A 47 8.80 -9.03 5.47
C ILE A 47 8.68 -9.74 6.82
N GLU A 48 8.75 -11.08 6.84
CA GLU A 48 8.79 -11.86 8.08
C GLU A 48 10.03 -11.49 8.92
N ASP A 49 11.21 -11.47 8.31
CA ASP A 49 12.48 -11.12 8.97
C ASP A 49 12.43 -9.71 9.56
N PHE A 50 11.98 -8.72 8.78
CA PHE A 50 11.75 -7.35 9.26
C PHE A 50 10.81 -7.33 10.47
N GLY A 51 9.73 -8.10 10.41
CA GLY A 51 8.78 -8.23 11.52
C GLY A 51 9.46 -8.73 12.78
N HIS A 52 10.29 -9.76 12.68
CA HIS A 52 11.01 -10.31 13.83
C HIS A 52 12.04 -9.33 14.39
N GLU A 53 12.80 -8.65 13.53
CA GLU A 53 13.79 -7.65 13.94
C GLU A 53 13.17 -6.41 14.59
N ARG A 54 11.98 -6.00 14.14
CA ARG A 54 11.32 -4.75 14.55
C ARG A 54 10.06 -4.95 15.39
N LEU A 55 9.82 -6.16 15.91
CA LEU A 55 8.61 -6.49 16.67
C LEU A 55 8.31 -5.51 17.81
N GLU A 56 9.32 -5.13 18.59
CA GLU A 56 9.15 -4.20 19.71
C GLU A 56 8.83 -2.76 19.27
N TRP A 57 9.22 -2.38 18.04
CA TRP A 57 8.79 -1.12 17.44
C TRP A 57 7.37 -1.23 16.89
N LEU A 58 7.04 -2.33 16.23
CA LEU A 58 5.72 -2.60 15.66
C LEU A 58 4.61 -2.60 16.73
N LYS A 59 4.88 -3.20 17.90
CA LYS A 59 3.97 -3.21 19.06
C LYS A 59 3.65 -1.84 19.66
N LYS A 60 4.37 -0.78 19.27
CA LYS A 60 4.02 0.60 19.67
C LYS A 60 2.79 1.13 18.92
N TYR A 61 2.44 0.49 17.80
CA TYR A 61 1.37 0.94 16.90
C TYR A 61 0.29 -0.13 16.72
N GLY A 62 0.68 -1.38 16.46
CA GLY A 62 -0.24 -2.51 16.31
C GLY A 62 -0.21 -3.46 17.51
N ASP A 63 -1.10 -4.44 17.51
CA ASP A 63 -1.26 -5.34 18.66
C ASP A 63 -0.20 -6.46 18.66
N PHE A 64 -0.06 -7.16 17.53
CA PHE A 64 0.89 -8.28 17.36
C PHE A 64 0.83 -9.32 18.49
N ASP A 65 -0.36 -9.55 19.06
CA ASP A 65 -0.61 -10.46 20.20
C ASP A 65 -0.06 -11.88 19.96
N ASN A 66 -0.12 -12.32 18.70
CA ASN A 66 0.30 -13.65 18.26
C ASN A 66 1.69 -13.67 17.60
N GLY A 67 2.45 -12.58 17.72
CA GLY A 67 3.73 -12.38 17.05
C GLY A 67 3.60 -12.15 15.55
N ILE A 68 4.71 -12.36 14.84
CA ILE A 68 4.83 -12.16 13.40
C ILE A 68 4.26 -13.38 12.66
N PRO A 69 3.38 -13.18 11.68
CA PRO A 69 2.96 -14.26 10.78
C PRO A 69 4.14 -14.74 9.93
N VAL A 70 4.21 -16.04 9.66
CA VAL A 70 5.17 -16.58 8.68
C VAL A 70 4.88 -16.05 7.27
N ASP A 71 5.91 -16.01 6.43
CA ASP A 71 5.90 -15.59 5.03
C ASP A 71 4.71 -16.12 4.22
N ASP A 72 4.41 -17.42 4.32
CA ASP A 72 3.28 -18.08 3.67
C ASP A 72 1.92 -17.48 4.08
N THR A 73 1.80 -17.09 5.35
CA THR A 73 0.59 -16.44 5.86
C THR A 73 0.48 -15.01 5.34
N ILE A 74 1.60 -14.27 5.29
CA ILE A 74 1.65 -12.92 4.72
C ILE A 74 1.25 -12.98 3.24
N ALA A 75 1.93 -13.81 2.45
CA ALA A 75 1.70 -13.97 1.03
C ALA A 75 0.24 -14.32 0.73
N ARG A 76 -0.32 -15.30 1.46
CA ARG A 76 -1.73 -15.70 1.30
C ARG A 76 -2.69 -14.58 1.64
N VAL A 77 -2.46 -13.84 2.73
CA VAL A 77 -3.37 -12.76 3.14
C VAL A 77 -3.32 -11.63 2.12
N VAL A 78 -2.13 -11.13 1.80
CA VAL A 78 -1.94 -10.02 0.86
C VAL A 78 -2.48 -10.38 -0.53
N SER A 79 -2.28 -11.62 -0.99
CA SER A 79 -2.81 -12.07 -2.29
C SER A 79 -4.34 -12.13 -2.38
N ASN A 80 -5.04 -12.13 -1.24
CA ASN A 80 -6.51 -12.13 -1.19
C ASN A 80 -7.10 -10.74 -0.92
N ILE A 81 -6.26 -9.71 -0.78
CA ILE A 81 -6.72 -8.33 -0.64
C ILE A 81 -7.27 -7.82 -1.96
N ASP A 82 -8.42 -7.14 -1.89
CA ASP A 82 -8.89 -6.34 -3.01
C ASP A 82 -7.96 -5.14 -3.20
N SER A 83 -7.14 -5.20 -4.25
CA SER A 83 -6.14 -4.18 -4.56
C SER A 83 -6.77 -2.80 -4.80
N LEU A 84 -7.96 -2.73 -5.39
CA LEU A 84 -8.64 -1.46 -5.68
C LEU A 84 -9.18 -0.83 -4.41
N ALA A 85 -9.77 -1.64 -3.52
CA ALA A 85 -10.23 -1.16 -2.23
C ALA A 85 -9.06 -0.68 -1.36
N PHE A 86 -7.94 -1.43 -1.35
CA PHE A 86 -6.75 -1.07 -0.59
C PHE A 86 -6.10 0.20 -1.12
N GLU A 87 -5.96 0.33 -2.44
CA GLU A 87 -5.45 1.54 -3.09
C GLU A 87 -6.29 2.77 -2.72
N LYS A 88 -7.62 2.65 -2.80
CA LYS A 88 -8.53 3.74 -2.45
C LYS A 88 -8.35 4.18 -0.99
N MET A 89 -8.36 3.24 -0.06
CA MET A 89 -8.15 3.50 1.37
C MET A 89 -6.79 4.18 1.62
N PHE A 90 -5.74 3.72 0.94
CA PHE A 90 -4.41 4.31 1.07
C PHE A 90 -4.36 5.74 0.54
N ILE A 91 -4.98 6.04 -0.60
CA ILE A 91 -5.07 7.39 -1.16
C ILE A 91 -5.84 8.31 -0.21
N GLU A 92 -6.98 7.86 0.34
CA GLU A 92 -7.76 8.64 1.32
C GLU A 92 -6.91 9.01 2.54
N TRP A 93 -6.12 8.06 3.07
CA TRP A 93 -5.18 8.33 4.15
C TRP A 93 -4.09 9.34 3.76
N MET A 94 -3.49 9.21 2.58
CA MET A 94 -2.48 10.17 2.09
C MET A 94 -3.06 11.59 1.92
N GLN A 95 -4.33 11.70 1.51
CA GLN A 95 -5.03 12.98 1.39
C GLN A 95 -5.35 13.60 2.76
N GLU A 96 -5.63 12.80 3.80
CA GLU A 96 -5.78 13.35 5.17
C GLU A 96 -4.44 13.83 5.75
N CYS A 97 -3.33 13.21 5.37
CA CYS A 97 -1.99 13.66 5.74
C CYS A 97 -1.54 14.94 5.01
N HIS A 98 -2.27 15.35 3.96
CA HIS A 98 -1.92 16.48 3.12
C HIS A 98 -2.52 17.78 3.67
N GLU A 99 -1.67 18.79 3.88
CA GLU A 99 -2.12 20.16 4.14
C GLU A 99 -2.18 20.93 2.83
N ILE A 100 -3.36 21.46 2.48
CA ILE A 100 -3.54 22.29 1.28
C ILE A 100 -2.76 23.58 1.46
N THR A 101 -1.68 23.74 0.69
CA THR A 101 -0.91 24.99 0.62
C THR A 101 -1.33 25.82 -0.59
N ASP A 102 -1.47 27.13 -0.40
CA ASP A 102 -1.86 28.02 -1.50
C ASP A 102 -0.69 28.17 -2.48
N GLY A 103 -0.91 27.82 -3.76
CA GLY A 103 0.14 27.79 -4.79
C GLY A 103 0.88 26.45 -4.92
N GLU A 104 0.36 25.37 -4.34
CA GLU A 104 0.97 24.04 -4.40
C GLU A 104 1.17 23.53 -5.84
N ILE A 105 2.39 23.05 -6.11
CA ILE A 105 2.73 22.43 -7.39
C ILE A 105 2.47 20.92 -7.31
N ILE A 106 1.54 20.45 -8.15
CA ILE A 106 1.28 19.02 -8.32
C ILE A 106 2.04 18.52 -9.55
N ALA A 107 3.02 17.64 -9.32
CA ALA A 107 3.74 16.96 -10.38
C ALA A 107 2.90 15.79 -10.91
N ILE A 108 2.69 15.75 -12.21
CA ILE A 108 2.09 14.61 -12.90
C ILE A 108 3.21 13.86 -13.62
N ASP A 109 3.38 12.57 -13.30
CA ASP A 109 4.47 11.75 -13.85
C ASP A 109 3.99 10.34 -14.25
N GLY A 110 4.42 9.89 -15.42
CA GLY A 110 4.19 8.55 -15.93
C GLY A 110 5.23 7.51 -15.46
N LYS A 111 4.78 6.52 -14.69
CA LYS A 111 5.61 5.43 -14.14
C LYS A 111 5.30 4.09 -14.78
N THR A 112 6.33 3.26 -14.97
CA THR A 112 6.16 1.84 -15.33
C THR A 112 6.58 0.99 -14.14
N ILE A 113 5.67 0.16 -13.63
CA ILE A 113 5.93 -0.63 -12.42
C ILE A 113 6.95 -1.73 -12.75
N ARG A 114 8.08 -1.75 -12.02
CA ARG A 114 9.10 -2.80 -12.13
C ARG A 114 8.48 -4.15 -11.77
N GLY A 115 8.74 -5.18 -12.59
CA GLY A 115 8.27 -6.55 -12.32
C GLY A 115 6.79 -6.82 -12.65
N SER A 116 6.04 -5.83 -13.15
CA SER A 116 4.59 -5.97 -13.44
C SER A 116 4.26 -6.70 -14.75
N PHE A 117 5.27 -7.13 -15.52
CA PHE A 117 5.08 -7.82 -16.79
C PHE A 117 4.82 -9.32 -16.56
N ASP A 118 3.72 -9.83 -17.13
CA ASP A 118 3.36 -11.25 -17.00
C ASP A 118 3.45 -11.94 -18.37
N LYS A 119 4.56 -12.66 -18.60
CA LYS A 119 4.77 -13.48 -19.81
C LYS A 119 3.75 -14.61 -19.93
N GLY A 120 3.36 -15.22 -18.81
CA GLY A 120 2.46 -16.37 -18.78
C GLY A 120 1.05 -16.01 -19.23
N LYS A 121 0.55 -14.85 -18.79
CA LYS A 121 -0.76 -14.31 -19.19
C LYS A 121 -0.72 -13.35 -20.38
N ARG A 122 0.45 -13.18 -21.02
CA ARG A 122 0.71 -12.22 -22.11
C ARG A 122 0.26 -10.79 -21.80
N LYS A 123 0.39 -10.36 -20.55
CA LYS A 123 0.07 -8.98 -20.15
C LYS A 123 1.33 -8.12 -20.17
N GLY A 124 1.23 -6.96 -20.82
CA GLY A 124 2.28 -5.93 -20.81
C GLY A 124 2.57 -5.42 -19.40
N ALA A 125 3.68 -4.68 -19.26
CA ALA A 125 3.99 -3.99 -18.00
C ALA A 125 2.86 -3.00 -17.66
N ILE A 126 2.61 -2.82 -16.36
CA ILE A 126 1.63 -1.85 -15.88
C ILE A 126 2.26 -0.46 -15.99
N HIS A 127 1.61 0.39 -16.79
CA HIS A 127 1.89 1.81 -16.87
C HIS A 127 0.87 2.56 -16.00
N MET A 128 1.35 3.56 -15.27
CA MET A 128 0.53 4.40 -14.39
C MET A 128 0.93 5.86 -14.52
N VAL A 129 -0.01 6.76 -14.24
CA VAL A 129 0.25 8.18 -14.04
C VAL A 129 -0.05 8.50 -12.57
N SER A 130 0.86 9.21 -11.89
CA SER A 130 0.67 9.62 -10.49
C SER A 130 0.65 11.14 -10.37
N ALA A 131 -0.26 11.67 -9.55
CA ALA A 131 -0.26 13.05 -9.09
C ALA A 131 0.47 13.13 -7.74
N PHE A 132 1.58 13.87 -7.69
CA PHE A 132 2.45 13.98 -6.54
C PHE A 132 2.54 15.43 -6.07
N SER A 133 2.20 15.67 -4.81
CA SER A 133 2.46 16.95 -4.16
C SER A 133 3.95 17.07 -3.85
N THR A 134 4.61 18.05 -4.46
CA THR A 134 6.05 18.26 -4.23
C THR A 134 6.34 18.83 -2.85
N GLU A 135 5.43 19.63 -2.30
CA GLU A 135 5.63 20.26 -1.00
C GLU A 135 5.35 19.31 0.16
N ASN A 136 4.28 18.52 0.06
CA ASN A 136 3.90 17.56 1.11
C ASN A 136 4.64 16.22 0.96
N GLY A 137 5.22 15.92 -0.21
CA GLY A 137 5.96 14.68 -0.45
C GLY A 137 5.08 13.44 -0.57
N VAL A 138 3.82 13.62 -0.97
CA VAL A 138 2.77 12.58 -0.98
C VAL A 138 2.15 12.38 -2.36
N VAL A 139 1.72 11.15 -2.65
CA VAL A 139 0.92 10.86 -3.85
C VAL A 139 -0.55 11.12 -3.53
N LEU A 140 -1.17 12.05 -4.26
CA LEU A 140 -2.57 12.44 -4.10
C LEU A 140 -3.54 11.57 -4.91
N GLY A 141 -3.03 10.90 -5.94
CA GLY A 141 -3.80 9.99 -6.77
C GLY A 141 -2.94 9.30 -7.82
N GLN A 142 -3.40 8.17 -8.32
CA GLN A 142 -2.76 7.45 -9.40
C GLN A 142 -3.79 6.75 -10.29
N VAL A 143 -3.49 6.61 -11.57
CA VAL A 143 -4.37 5.98 -12.57
C VAL A 143 -3.55 5.07 -13.46
N LYS A 144 -4.02 3.83 -13.64
CA LYS A 144 -3.45 2.88 -14.59
C LYS A 144 -3.78 3.29 -16.03
N THR A 145 -2.79 3.20 -16.92
CA THR A 145 -2.96 3.44 -18.36
C THR A 145 -2.81 2.15 -19.18
N GLU A 146 -3.53 2.08 -20.30
CA GLU A 146 -3.60 0.88 -21.18
C GLU A 146 -2.25 0.58 -21.87
N ALA A 147 -1.41 1.59 -22.08
CA ALA A 147 -0.13 1.49 -22.78
C ALA A 147 0.83 2.60 -22.35
N LYS A 148 2.03 2.65 -22.94
CA LYS A 148 2.93 3.81 -22.90
C LYS A 148 2.29 4.99 -23.66
N SER A 149 1.28 5.58 -23.03
CA SER A 149 0.54 6.75 -23.51
C SER A 149 1.01 8.02 -22.80
N ASN A 150 0.68 9.17 -23.34
CA ASN A 150 1.04 10.47 -22.77
C ASN A 150 0.14 10.80 -21.57
N GLU A 151 0.70 11.47 -20.55
CA GLU A 151 0.03 11.85 -19.29
C GLU A 151 -1.29 12.61 -19.53
N ILE A 152 -1.35 13.45 -20.57
CA ILE A 152 -2.53 14.27 -20.95
C ILE A 152 -3.78 13.40 -21.20
N THR A 153 -3.62 12.18 -21.73
CA THR A 153 -4.76 11.30 -22.04
C THR A 153 -5.30 10.51 -20.84
N ALA A 154 -4.57 10.52 -19.72
CA ALA A 154 -4.90 9.74 -18.53
C ALA A 154 -5.57 10.58 -17.43
N ILE A 155 -5.53 11.91 -17.54
CA ILE A 155 -6.17 12.84 -16.61
C ILE A 155 -7.59 13.11 -17.16
N PRO A 156 -8.67 12.75 -16.44
CA PRO A 156 -10.01 13.17 -16.83
C PRO A 156 -10.13 14.71 -16.76
N GLU A 157 -10.89 15.29 -17.69
CA GLU A 157 -11.25 16.74 -17.68
C GLU A 157 -11.92 17.16 -16.36
#